data_AF-A0A971YB44-F1
#
_entry.id   AF-A0A971YB44-F1
#
_cell.length_a   1.000
_cell.length_b   1.000
_cell.length_c   1.000
_cell.angle_alpha   90.00
_cell.angle_beta   90.00
_cell.angle_gamma   90.00
#
_symmetry.space_group_name_H-M   'P 1'
#
loop_
_entity.id
_entity.type
_entity.pdbx_description
1 polymer ?
#
loop_
_entity_poly.entity_id
_entity_poly.type
_entity_poly.pdbx_seq_one_letter_code
_entity_poly.pdbx_strand_id
1 'polypeptide(L)'
;MDTQKIMDIFEAYFEKYKKTEGDRTVWSAYWVVYQPGHSFEINMTKCPRGTRFKVFADKRKVAEIEGWDAFLSNLDALEQAHDFFERRDFFTQMEEML
;
A
#
# COMPACT_ATOMS: atom_id res chain seq x y z
N MET A 1 13.37 -6.80 -3.55
CA MET A 1 12.25 -7.76 -3.61
C MET A 1 11.61 -7.63 -4.98
N ASP A 2 11.20 -8.72 -5.61
CA ASP A 2 10.59 -8.67 -6.94
C ASP A 2 9.14 -8.17 -6.88
N THR A 3 8.63 -7.70 -8.02
CA THR A 3 7.30 -7.09 -8.14
C THR A 3 6.18 -8.09 -7.89
N GLN A 4 6.35 -9.35 -8.29
CA GLN A 4 5.35 -10.39 -8.08
C GLN A 4 5.18 -10.67 -6.58
N LYS A 5 6.28 -10.75 -5.84
CA LYS A 5 6.26 -10.95 -4.39
C LYS A 5 5.58 -9.79 -3.65
N ILE A 6 5.79 -8.54 -4.08
CA ILE A 6 5.07 -7.38 -3.54
C ILE A 6 3.55 -7.55 -3.72
N MET A 7 3.14 -7.91 -4.94
CA MET A 7 1.73 -8.13 -5.25
C MET A 7 1.14 -9.23 -4.37
N ASP A 8 1.82 -10.37 -4.28
CA ASP A 8 1.35 -11.53 -3.51
C ASP A 8 1.18 -11.20 -2.02
N ILE A 9 2.13 -10.48 -1.41
CA ILE A 9 2.04 -10.05 0.00
C ILE A 9 0.84 -9.12 0.20
N PHE A 10 0.69 -8.10 -0.65
CA PHE A 10 -0.40 -7.15 -0.54
C PHE A 10 -1.76 -7.80 -0.75
N GLU A 11 -1.88 -8.71 -1.72
CA GLU A 11 -3.11 -9.43 -2.01
C GLU A 11 -3.50 -10.32 -0.83
N ALA A 12 -2.55 -11.05 -0.25
CA ALA A 12 -2.79 -11.84 0.95
C ALA A 12 -3.19 -10.97 2.15
N TYR A 13 -2.50 -9.83 2.35
CA TYR A 13 -2.80 -8.89 3.41
C TYR A 13 -4.20 -8.29 3.23
N PHE A 14 -4.52 -7.86 2.01
CA PHE A 14 -5.81 -7.32 1.65
C PHE A 14 -6.92 -8.32 1.95
N GLU A 15 -6.79 -9.57 1.53
CA GLU A 15 -7.81 -10.59 1.78
C GLU A 15 -8.02 -10.86 3.29
N LYS A 16 -6.95 -10.81 4.09
CA LYS A 16 -7.00 -11.00 5.54
C LYS A 16 -7.61 -9.82 6.29
N TYR A 17 -7.32 -8.59 5.86
CA TYR A 17 -7.62 -7.38 6.64
C TYR A 17 -8.64 -6.44 6.00
N LYS A 18 -9.14 -6.73 4.80
CA LYS A 18 -10.10 -5.87 4.10
C LYS A 18 -11.35 -5.61 4.93
N LYS A 19 -11.84 -4.38 4.82
CA LYS A 19 -13.10 -3.92 5.39
C LYS A 19 -13.97 -3.36 4.27
N THR A 20 -15.28 -3.55 4.39
CA THR A 20 -16.24 -2.92 3.48
C THR A 20 -16.31 -1.43 3.75
N GLU A 21 -16.24 -0.63 2.69
CA GLU A 21 -16.55 0.79 2.70
C GLU A 21 -18.02 0.97 2.30
N GLY A 22 -18.81 1.71 3.10
CA GLY A 22 -20.16 2.14 2.75
C GLY A 22 -21.09 1.06 2.18
N ASP A 23 -21.30 1.08 0.86
CA ASP A 23 -22.30 0.30 0.12
C ASP A 23 -21.97 -1.20 -0.06
N ARG A 24 -20.91 -1.70 0.60
CA ARG A 24 -20.42 -3.09 0.54
C ARG A 24 -19.93 -3.53 -0.84
N THR A 25 -19.79 -2.62 -1.80
CA THR A 25 -19.20 -2.90 -3.11
C THR A 25 -17.73 -2.50 -3.18
N VAL A 26 -17.27 -1.72 -2.21
CA VAL A 26 -15.90 -1.25 -2.10
C VAL A 26 -15.24 -1.86 -0.88
N TRP A 27 -14.02 -2.37 -1.05
CA TRP A 27 -13.24 -2.99 0.00
C TRP A 27 -11.89 -2.30 0.12
N SER A 28 -11.47 -2.00 1.34
CA SER A 28 -10.18 -1.34 1.59
C SER A 28 -9.38 -2.05 2.68
N ALA A 29 -8.06 -2.00 2.55
CA ALA A 29 -7.11 -2.39 3.60
C ALA A 29 -5.97 -1.39 3.60
N TYR A 30 -5.63 -0.85 4.77
CA TYR A 30 -4.49 0.04 4.94
C TYR A 30 -3.38 -0.67 5.70
N TRP A 31 -2.15 -0.37 5.32
CA TRP A 31 -0.95 -0.76 6.05
C TRP A 31 -0.08 0.47 6.30
N VAL A 32 0.45 0.59 7.51
CA VAL A 32 1.25 1.72 7.95
C VAL A 32 2.47 1.23 8.70
N VAL A 33 3.63 1.79 8.36
CA VAL A 33 4.88 1.60 9.09
C VAL A 33 5.26 2.92 9.74
N TYR A 34 5.71 2.84 10.99
CA TYR A 34 6.17 3.98 11.77
C TYR A 34 7.68 3.93 11.93
N GLN A 35 8.33 5.06 11.62
CA GLN A 35 9.71 5.32 11.97
C GLN A 35 9.76 6.49 12.97
N PRO A 36 10.87 6.71 13.70
CA PRO A 36 10.96 7.82 14.65
C PRO A 36 10.63 9.17 13.98
N GLY A 37 9.47 9.74 14.34
CA GLY A 37 8.99 11.02 13.79
C GLY A 37 8.24 10.94 12.45
N HIS A 38 8.16 9.76 11.83
CA HIS A 38 7.58 9.59 10.50
C HIS A 38 6.58 8.43 10.40
N SER A 39 5.66 8.52 9.45
CA SER A 39 4.75 7.43 9.09
C SER A 39 4.60 7.32 7.58
N PHE A 40 4.62 6.10 7.07
CA PHE A 40 4.31 5.81 5.68
C PHE A 40 3.16 4.82 5.60
N GLU A 41 2.09 5.17 4.88
CA GLU A 41 0.87 4.38 4.77
C GLU A 41 0.51 4.16 3.31
N ILE A 42 0.07 2.93 3.00
CA ILE A 42 -0.57 2.60 1.73
C ILE A 42 -1.94 1.98 2.03
N ASN A 43 -2.99 2.60 1.48
CA ASN A 43 -4.34 2.08 1.49
C ASN A 43 -4.69 1.52 0.10
N MET A 44 -4.87 0.21 0.04
CA MET A 44 -5.34 -0.50 -1.14
C MET A 44 -6.87 -0.56 -1.10
N THR A 45 -7.51 -0.11 -2.17
CA THR A 45 -8.95 -0.17 -2.36
C THR A 45 -9.26 -0.99 -3.61
N LYS A 46 -10.16 -1.97 -3.48
CA LYS A 46 -10.73 -2.70 -4.62
C LYS A 46 -12.22 -2.42 -4.74
N CYS A 47 -12.65 -2.12 -5.96
CA CYS A 47 -14.05 -1.98 -6.32
C CYS A 47 -14.28 -2.57 -7.71
N PRO A 48 -15.52 -2.69 -8.21
CA PRO A 48 -15.81 -3.21 -9.55
C PRO A 48 -15.10 -2.45 -10.68
N ARG A 49 -14.68 -1.20 -10.44
CA ARG A 49 -13.94 -0.38 -11.41
C ARG A 49 -12.43 -0.67 -11.42
N GLY A 50 -11.90 -1.41 -10.44
CA GLY A 50 -10.49 -1.79 -10.36
C GLY A 50 -9.87 -1.59 -8.99
N THR A 51 -8.53 -1.70 -8.97
CA THR A 51 -7.67 -1.54 -7.80
C THR A 51 -7.06 -0.14 -7.78
N ARG A 52 -7.03 0.49 -6.61
CA ARG A 52 -6.43 1.81 -6.38
C ARG A 52 -5.60 1.80 -5.11
N PHE A 53 -4.48 2.52 -5.13
CA PHE A 53 -3.58 2.71 -4.00
C PHE A 53 -3.53 4.19 -3.63
N LYS A 54 -3.87 4.51 -2.39
CA LYS A 54 -3.63 5.85 -1.83
C LYS A 54 -2.40 5.77 -0.93
N VAL A 55 -1.44 6.64 -1.18
CA VAL A 55 -0.18 6.69 -0.44
C VAL A 55 -0.16 7.94 0.42
N PHE A 56 0.20 7.78 1.69
CA PHE A 56 0.32 8.87 2.65
C PHE A 56 1.71 8.84 3.29
N ALA A 57 2.30 10.03 3.39
CA ALA A 57 3.53 10.29 4.13
C ALA A 57 3.20 11.33 5.22
N ASP A 58 3.51 11.02 6.47
CA ASP A 58 3.22 11.87 7.63
C ASP A 58 1.76 12.37 7.66
N LYS A 59 0.83 11.43 7.44
CA LYS A 59 -0.63 11.65 7.38
C LYS A 59 -1.10 12.56 6.24
N ARG A 60 -0.22 12.97 5.33
CA ARG A 60 -0.55 13.73 4.13
C ARG A 60 -0.58 12.81 2.93
N LYS A 61 -1.64 12.90 2.14
CA LYS A 61 -1.75 12.15 0.89
C LYS A 61 -0.73 12.66 -0.12
N VAL A 62 0.16 11.79 -0.58
CA VAL A 62 1.22 12.13 -1.56
C VAL A 62 0.95 11.55 -2.94
N ALA A 63 0.20 10.44 -3.02
CA ALA A 63 -0.18 9.85 -4.30
C ALA A 63 -1.55 9.16 -4.25
N GLU A 64 -2.18 9.07 -5.42
CA GLU A 64 -3.31 8.17 -5.69
C GLU A 64 -3.07 7.52 -7.05
N ILE A 65 -2.92 6.19 -7.05
CA ILE A 65 -2.43 5.43 -8.19
C ILE A 65 -3.45 4.35 -8.53
N GLU A 66 -3.82 4.24 -9.81
CA GLU A 66 -4.78 3.25 -10.29
C GLU A 66 -4.06 2.09 -10.97
N GLY A 67 -4.38 0.86 -10.53
CA GLY A 67 -3.81 -0.36 -11.10
C GLY A 67 -2.43 -0.73 -10.57
N TRP A 68 -2.12 -2.03 -10.69
CA TRP A 68 -0.87 -2.62 -10.22
C TRP A 68 0.35 -2.10 -10.97
N ASP A 69 0.29 -2.05 -12.30
CA ASP A 69 1.43 -1.62 -13.13
C ASP A 69 1.87 -0.19 -12.79
N ALA A 70 0.90 0.73 -12.67
CA ALA A 70 1.18 2.11 -12.29
C ALA A 70 1.74 2.18 -10.86
N PHE A 71 1.17 1.42 -9.92
CA PHE A 71 1.66 1.38 -8.54
C PHE A 71 3.11 0.91 -8.44
N LEU A 72 3.43 -0.22 -9.08
CA LEU A 72 4.78 -0.80 -9.08
C LEU A 72 5.80 0.15 -9.72
N SER A 73 5.43 0.82 -10.81
CA SER A 73 6.30 1.81 -11.46
C SER A 73 6.57 3.07 -10.64
N ASN A 74 5.71 3.38 -9.65
CA ASN A 74 5.86 4.54 -8.77
C ASN A 74 6.70 4.26 -7.52
N LEU A 75 6.99 2.99 -7.19
CA LEU A 75 7.72 2.65 -5.97
C LEU A 75 9.11 3.30 -5.92
N ASP A 76 9.82 3.35 -7.05
CA ASP A 76 11.15 3.99 -7.14
C ASP A 76 11.08 5.48 -6.84
N ALA A 77 10.07 6.18 -7.35
CA ALA A 77 9.86 7.60 -7.09
C ALA A 77 9.45 7.85 -5.63
N LEU A 78 8.64 6.97 -5.03
CA LEU A 78 8.23 7.09 -3.63
C LEU A 78 9.40 6.91 -2.66
N GLU A 79 10.28 5.93 -2.93
CA GLU A 79 11.48 5.67 -2.14
C GLU A 79 12.52 6.80 -2.28
N GLN A 80 12.64 7.41 -3.47
CA GLN A 80 13.49 8.59 -3.67
C GLN A 80 12.94 9.86 -3.02
N ALA A 81 11.61 10.00 -2.92
CA ALA A 81 10.97 11.19 -2.36
C ALA A 81 10.87 11.15 -0.82
N HIS A 82 11.00 9.97 -0.22
CA HIS A 82 10.78 9.75 1.20
C HIS A 82 11.87 8.83 1.77
N ASP A 83 12.96 9.41 2.29
CA ASP A 83 14.12 8.67 2.83
C ASP A 83 13.78 7.71 3.98
N PHE A 84 12.64 7.90 4.64
CA PHE A 84 12.11 7.04 5.71
C PHE A 84 11.20 5.90 5.20
N PHE A 85 10.96 5.83 3.89
CA PHE A 85 10.29 4.71 3.25
C PHE A 85 11.32 3.81 2.59
N GLU A 86 11.61 2.66 3.20
CA GLU A 86 12.41 1.60 2.59
C GLU A 86 11.45 0.49 2.16
N ARG A 87 11.36 0.23 0.84
CA ARG A 87 10.32 -0.65 0.31
C ARG A 87 10.42 -2.07 0.87
N ARG A 88 11.64 -2.58 1.04
CA ARG A 88 11.84 -3.98 1.41
C ARG A 88 11.37 -4.20 2.83
N ASP A 89 11.81 -3.36 3.75
CA ASP A 89 11.36 -3.32 5.15
C ASP A 89 9.83 -3.16 5.23
N PHE A 90 9.27 -2.19 4.50
CA PHE A 90 7.82 -1.93 4.53
C PHE A 90 6.99 -3.18 4.19
N PHE A 91 7.37 -3.89 3.14
CA PHE A 91 6.65 -5.09 2.69
C PHE A 91 7.02 -6.34 3.49
N THR A 92 8.24 -6.45 4.00
CA THR A 92 8.62 -7.53 4.93
C THR A 92 7.77 -7.45 6.19
N GLN A 93 7.61 -6.26 6.79
CA GLN A 93 6.75 -6.10 7.97
C GLN A 93 5.27 -6.39 7.65
N MET A 94 4.81 -6.08 6.43
CA MET A 94 3.47 -6.48 5.98
C MET A 94 3.34 -8.01 5.88
N GLU A 95 4.35 -8.69 5.34
CA GLU A 95 4.39 -10.15 5.22
C GLU A 95 4.39 -10.84 6.58
N GLU A 96 5.09 -10.29 7.57
CA GLU A 96 5.11 -10.79 8.96
C GLU A 96 3.72 -10.78 9.62
N MET A 97 2.76 -10.02 9.07
CA MET A 97 1.38 -9.97 9.55
C MET A 97 0.46 -11.00 8.89
N LEU A 98 0.91 -11.78 7.90
CA LEU A 98 0.11 -12.82 7.22
C LEU A 98 -0.03 -14.09 8.06
#